data_AF-A0A177B2A9-F1
#
_entry.id   AF-A0A177B2A9-F1
#
_cell.length_a   1.000
_cell.length_b   1.000
_cell.length_c   1.000
_cell.angle_alpha   90.00
_cell.angle_beta   90.00
_cell.angle_gamma   90.00
#
_symmetry.space_group_name_H-M   'P 1'
#
loop_
_entity.id
_entity.type
_entity.pdbx_description
1 polymer ?
#
loop_
_entity_poly.entity_id
_entity_poly.type
_entity_poly.pdbx_seq_one_letter_code
_entity_poly.pdbx_strand_id
1 'polypeptide(L)' 'YGHYVEFNLLFDRGTKFGLSMDNPKVENILVSLPPEPKWIHEYTPTQERHKLIFAYLKESQPWINFDEK' A
#
# COMPACT_ATOMS: atom_id res chain seq x y z
N TYR A 1 -5.89 2.30 5.10
CA TYR A 1 -6.00 0.93 4.59
C TYR A 1 -6.50 0.85 3.14
N GLY A 2 -7.40 1.73 2.67
CA GLY A 2 -7.84 1.73 1.26
C GLY A 2 -6.68 1.77 0.25
N HIS A 3 -5.68 2.63 0.46
CA HIS A 3 -4.49 2.72 -0.40
C HIS A 3 -3.67 1.42 -0.53
N TYR A 4 -3.67 0.56 0.50
CA TYR A 4 -2.97 -0.72 0.43
C TYR A 4 -3.71 -1.71 -0.48
N VAL A 5 -5.05 -1.70 -0.41
CA VAL A 5 -5.89 -2.49 -1.32
C VAL A 5 -5.74 -1.98 -2.76
N GLU A 6 -5.76 -0.66 -2.97
CA GLU A 6 -5.50 -0.05 -4.28
C GLU A 6 -4.15 -0.50 -4.84
N PHE A 7 -3.09 -0.47 -4.03
CA PHE A 7 -1.77 -0.89 -4.47
C PHE A 7 -1.74 -2.37 -4.90
N ASN A 8 -2.27 -3.27 -4.06
CA ASN A 8 -2.25 -4.70 -4.36
C ASN A 8 -3.06 -5.05 -5.62
N LEU A 9 -4.22 -4.41 -5.81
CA LEU A 9 -5.06 -4.70 -6.97
C LEU A 9 -4.56 -4.02 -8.26
N LEU A 10 -4.00 -2.81 -8.17
CA LEU A 10 -3.63 -2.02 -9.35
C LEU A 10 -2.17 -2.12 -9.76
N PHE A 11 -1.24 -2.39 -8.83
CA PHE A 11 0.20 -2.28 -9.09
C PHE A 11 0.98 -3.53 -8.72
N ASP A 12 0.58 -4.29 -7.70
CA ASP A 12 1.32 -5.48 -7.30
C ASP A 12 1.30 -6.54 -8.41
N ARG A 13 2.50 -6.86 -8.91
CA ARG A 13 2.71 -7.84 -9.98
C ARG A 13 2.36 -9.24 -9.51
N GLY A 14 2.61 -9.56 -8.24
CA GLY A 14 2.32 -10.90 -7.68
C GLY A 14 0.82 -11.18 -7.66
N THR A 15 0.04 -10.22 -7.16
CA THR A 15 -1.43 -10.28 -7.15
C THR A 15 -2.00 -10.41 -8.57
N LYS A 16 -1.57 -9.57 -9.51
CA LYS A 16 -2.03 -9.63 -10.91
C LYS A 16 -1.72 -10.98 -11.57
N PHE A 17 -0.49 -11.45 -11.42
CA PHE A 17 -0.07 -12.74 -11.98
C PHE A 17 -0.88 -13.88 -11.37
N GLY A 18 -1.02 -13.91 -10.05
CA GLY A 18 -1.80 -14.93 -9.34
C GLY A 18 -3.25 -14.98 -9.82
N LEU A 19 -3.89 -13.84 -10.06
CA LEU A 19 -5.27 -13.78 -10.56
C LEU A 19 -5.42 -14.17 -12.04
N SER A 20 -4.36 -14.06 -12.84
CA SER A 20 -4.38 -14.41 -14.27
C SER A 20 -4.14 -15.89 -14.59
N MET A 21 -3.87 -16.73 -13.59
CA MET A 21 -3.67 -18.18 -13.77
C MET A 21 -4.98 -18.90 -14.10
N ASP A 22 -4.91 -20.05 -14.78
CA ASP A 22 -6.10 -20.85 -15.15
C ASP A 22 -6.91 -21.38 -13.95
N ASN A 23 -6.25 -21.60 -12.80
CA ASN A 23 -6.91 -22.03 -11.56
C ASN A 23 -6.32 -21.31 -10.33
N PRO A 24 -6.69 -20.04 -10.10
CA PRO A 24 -6.10 -19.22 -9.06
C PRO A 24 -6.64 -19.58 -7.68
N LYS A 25 -5.76 -19.77 -6.69
CA LYS A 25 -6.17 -19.87 -5.27
C LYS A 25 -6.43 -18.48 -4.71
N VAL A 26 -7.60 -17.92 -5.03
CA VAL A 26 -7.95 -16.53 -4.74
C VAL A 26 -7.82 -16.17 -3.25
N GLU A 27 -8.25 -17.06 -2.34
CA GLU A 27 -8.13 -16.83 -0.89
C GLU A 27 -6.68 -16.62 -0.44
N ASN A 28 -5.74 -17.37 -1.02
CA ASN A 28 -4.32 -17.23 -0.71
C ASN A 28 -3.72 -15.95 -1.32
N ILE A 29 -4.24 -15.50 -2.47
CA ILE A 29 -3.76 -14.27 -3.12
C ILE A 29 -4.24 -13.05 -2.34
N LEU A 30 -5.50 -13.05 -1.90
CA LEU A 30 -6.15 -11.92 -1.24
C LEU A 30 -5.95 -11.89 0.28
N VAL A 31 -5.26 -12.87 0.87
CA VAL A 31 -4.97 -12.92 2.32
C VAL A 31 -4.23 -11.67 2.83
N SER A 32 -3.51 -10.98 1.95
CA SER A 32 -2.82 -9.74 2.28
C SER A 32 -3.76 -8.54 2.46
N LEU A 33 -5.00 -8.62 1.99
CA LEU A 33 -5.95 -7.52 2.09
C LEU A 33 -6.48 -7.40 3.53
N PRO A 34 -6.62 -6.16 4.04
CA PRO A 34 -7.24 -5.94 5.34
C PRO A 34 -8.73 -6.34 5.29
N PRO A 35 -9.30 -6.78 6.42
CA PRO A 35 -10.71 -7.18 6.49
C PRO A 35 -11.66 -6.00 6.28
N GLU A 36 -11.27 -4.79 6.68
CA GLU A 36 -12.09 -3.58 6.57
C GLU A 36 -11.31 -2.42 5.91
N PRO A 37 -11.25 -2.37 4.56
CA PRO A 37 -10.74 -1.21 3.87
C PRO A 37 -11.79 -0.07 3.85
N LYS A 38 -11.30 1.18 3.93
CA LYS A 38 -12.13 2.39 3.87
C LYS A 38 -11.57 3.35 2.84
N TRP A 39 -12.46 3.99 2.10
CA TRP A 39 -12.19 5.07 1.17
C TRP A 39 -12.94 6.31 1.64
N ILE A 40 -12.22 7.43 1.74
CA ILE A 40 -12.77 8.73 2.12
C ILE A 40 -12.51 9.65 0.95
N HIS A 41 -13.57 10.15 0.35
CA HIS A 41 -13.47 11.15 -0.71
C HIS A 41 -12.93 12.46 -0.14
N GLU A 42 -12.03 13.11 -0.87
CA GLU A 42 -11.41 14.39 -0.50
C GLU A 42 -10.81 14.42 0.93
N TYR A 43 -10.17 13.31 1.32
CA TYR A 43 -9.54 13.22 2.64
C TYR A 43 -8.46 14.29 2.83
N THR A 44 -8.67 15.18 3.79
CA THR A 44 -7.68 16.17 4.24
C THR A 44 -7.15 15.78 5.62
N PRO A 45 -5.83 15.51 5.77
CA PRO A 45 -5.27 15.09 7.05
C PRO A 45 -5.33 16.23 8.07
N THR A 46 -6.14 16.06 9.11
CA THR A 46 -6.26 17.03 10.21
C THR A 46 -5.14 16.90 11.24
N GLN A 47 -4.64 15.68 11.45
CA GLN A 47 -3.57 15.42 12.42
C GLN A 47 -2.19 15.64 11.79
N GLU A 48 -1.29 16.32 12.50
CA GLU A 48 0.09 16.57 12.05
C GLU A 48 0.83 15.28 11.71
N ARG A 49 0.62 14.21 12.49
CA ARG A 49 1.18 12.88 12.21
C ARG A 49 0.79 12.37 10.83
N HIS A 50 -0.47 12.56 10.41
CA HIS A 50 -0.92 12.11 9.10
C HIS A 50 -0.29 12.94 7.99
N LYS A 51 -0.15 14.26 8.18
CA LYS A 51 0.53 15.14 7.20
C LYS A 51 1.97 14.70 6.96
N LEU A 52 2.71 14.39 8.01
CA LEU A 52 4.09 13.88 7.92
C LEU A 52 4.17 12.56 7.14
N ILE A 53 3.24 11.63 7.39
CA ILE A 53 3.17 10.36 6.64
C ILE A 53 2.98 10.64 5.14
N PHE A 54 2.06 11.54 4.76
CA PHE A 54 1.88 11.87 3.34
C PHE A 54 3.11 12.53 2.72
N ALA A 55 3.85 13.34 3.46
CA ALA A 55 5.10 13.91 2.98
C ALA A 55 6.16 12.82 2.73
N TYR A 56 6.36 11.91 3.69
CA TYR A 56 7.31 10.80 3.57
C TYR A 56 6.92 9.75 2.53
N LEU A 57 5.65 9.61 2.19
CA LEU A 57 5.21 8.70 1.12
C LEU A 57 5.51 9.27 -0.28
N LYS A 58 5.60 10.59 -0.43
CA LYS A 58 5.88 11.25 -1.72
C LYS A 58 7.36 11.22 -2.07
N GLU A 59 8.23 11.33 -1.06
CA GLU A 59 9.67 11.45 -1.25
C GLU A 59 10.40 10.33 -0.53
N SER A 60 11.37 9.70 -1.20
CA SER A 60 12.21 8.68 -0.58
C SER A 60 13.02 9.28 0.57
N GLN A 61 12.92 8.68 1.74
CA GLN A 61 13.63 9.13 2.94
C GLN A 61 14.92 8.31 3.13
N PRO A 62 16.05 8.96 3.44
CA PRO A 62 17.29 8.27 3.76
C PRO A 62 17.22 7.69 5.18
N TRP A 63 16.75 6.45 5.31
CA TRP A 63 16.59 5.77 6.61
C TRP A 63 17.92 5.35 7.25
N ILE A 64 18.98 5.25 6.45
CA ILE A 64 20.33 4.85 6.89
C ILE A 64 21.30 5.86 6.27
N ASN A 65 22.17 6.43 7.11
CA ASN A 65 23.28 7.27 6.66
C ASN A 65 24.49 6.36 6.37
N PHE A 66 24.81 6.16 5.09
CA PHE A 66 25.92 5.29 4.68
C PHE A 66 27.30 5.98 4.82
N ASP A 67 27.33 7.29 5.09
CA ASP A 67 28.54 8.09 5.20
C ASP A 67 29.12 8.14 6.63
N GLU A 68 28.40 7.61 7.62
CA GLU A 68 28.90 7.41 8.99
C GLU A 68 29.71 6.09 9.07
N LYS A 69 30.96 6.13 8.61
CA LYS A 69 31.98 5.10 8.90
C LYS A 69 33.20 5.70 9.56
#